data_AF-A0A7K2XGR4-F1
#
_entry.id   AF-A0A7K2XGR4-F1
#
_cell.length_a   1.000
_cell.length_b   1.000
_cell.length_c   1.000
_cell.angle_alpha   90.00
_cell.angle_beta   90.00
_cell.angle_gamma   90.00
#
_symmetry.space_group_name_H-M   'P 1'
#
loop_
_entity.id
_entity.type
_entity.pdbx_description
1 polymer ?
#
loop_
_entity_poly.entity_id
_entity_poly.type
_entity_poly.pdbx_seq_one_letter_code
_entity_poly.pdbx_strand_id
1 'polypeptide(L)'
;DGPLPAALEALAAAAADGNAFLLAGDGAFHLLDRPDPALLDRAIPTDRPEAWRTLDATVLHSALLEHVWRVPDAPEDIAYIHDTEAAVAQAERRGGTAVLMHPVREEVVRDLARQGVTMPRKSTSFGPKPATGLVLRSLALD
;
A
#
# COMPACT_ATOMS: atom_id res chain seq x y z
N ASP A 1 10.91 -4.85 19.34
CA ASP A 1 10.28 -5.95 20.09
C ASP A 1 8.98 -5.50 20.74
N GLY A 2 7.87 -6.18 20.44
CA GLY A 2 6.55 -5.83 20.95
C GLY A 2 5.43 -6.54 20.17
N PRO A 3 4.19 -6.53 20.69
CA PRO A 3 3.05 -7.14 20.01
C PRO A 3 2.64 -6.32 18.78
N LEU A 4 1.91 -6.93 17.85
CA LEU A 4 1.46 -6.29 16.60
C LEU A 4 0.83 -4.90 16.81
N PRO A 5 -0.06 -4.66 17.80
CA PRO A 5 -0.61 -3.32 18.01
C PRO A 5 0.45 -2.24 18.25
N ALA A 6 1.49 -2.53 19.04
CA ALA A 6 2.57 -1.57 19.29
C ALA A 6 3.40 -1.31 18.02
N ALA A 7 3.59 -2.32 17.18
CA ALA A 7 4.27 -2.18 15.92
C ALA A 7 3.45 -1.37 14.89
N LEU A 8 2.12 -1.51 14.91
CA LEU A 8 1.20 -0.70 14.09
C LEU A 8 1.18 0.77 14.54
N GLU A 9 1.27 1.06 15.83
CA GLU A 9 1.43 2.43 16.33
C GLU A 9 2.74 3.05 15.85
N ALA A 10 3.84 2.28 15.86
CA ALA A 10 5.13 2.74 15.32
C ALA A 10 5.05 3.02 13.81
N LEU A 11 4.37 2.15 13.05
CA LEU A 11 4.09 2.38 11.63
C LEU A 11 3.27 3.66 11.40
N ALA A 12 2.20 3.87 12.19
CA ALA A 12 1.36 5.05 12.07
C ALA A 12 2.12 6.34 12.37
N ALA A 13 2.99 6.33 13.38
CA ALA A 13 3.85 7.46 13.71
C ALA A 13 4.83 7.77 12.56
N ALA A 14 5.51 6.77 12.02
CA ALA A 14 6.46 6.95 10.92
C ALA A 14 5.80 7.39 9.61
N ALA A 15 4.58 6.89 9.34
CA ALA A 15 3.80 7.27 8.15
C ALA A 15 3.39 8.75 8.14
N ALA A 16 3.44 9.44 9.29
CA ALA A 16 3.19 10.87 9.36
C ALA A 16 4.34 11.70 8.75
N ASP A 17 5.56 11.16 8.73
CA ASP A 17 6.77 11.85 8.28
C ASP A 17 7.19 11.46 6.84
N GLY A 18 6.56 10.45 6.25
CA GLY A 18 6.84 9.98 4.89
C GLY A 18 6.40 8.54 4.66
N ASN A 19 6.93 7.91 3.61
CA ASN A 19 6.62 6.51 3.35
C ASN A 19 7.16 5.59 4.44
N ALA A 20 6.31 4.69 4.93
CA ALA A 20 6.67 3.73 5.95
C ALA A 20 5.99 2.36 5.71
N PHE A 21 6.70 1.29 6.05
CA PHE A 21 6.25 -0.08 5.95
C PHE A 21 6.66 -0.88 7.17
N LEU A 22 5.80 -1.76 7.63
CA LEU A 22 6.12 -2.71 8.68
C LEU A 22 6.29 -4.10 8.05
N LEU A 23 7.50 -4.65 8.16
CA LEU A 23 7.80 -6.02 7.74
C LEU A 23 7.59 -6.99 8.90
N ALA A 24 7.04 -8.16 8.59
CA ALA A 24 6.89 -9.26 9.52
C ALA A 24 7.00 -10.62 8.80
N GLY A 25 7.22 -11.70 9.56
CA GLY A 25 7.26 -13.07 9.03
C GLY A 25 8.37 -13.93 9.63
N ASP A 26 9.34 -13.32 10.31
CA ASP A 26 10.47 -13.98 10.97
C ASP A 26 10.32 -14.04 12.51
N GLY A 27 9.11 -13.78 13.02
CA GLY A 27 8.84 -13.68 14.45
C GLY A 27 9.18 -12.32 15.07
N ALA A 28 9.64 -11.35 14.26
CA ALA A 28 9.87 -9.98 14.66
C ALA A 28 9.15 -8.98 13.74
N PHE A 29 9.18 -7.71 14.15
CA PHE A 29 8.67 -6.59 13.36
C PHE A 29 9.80 -5.64 13.01
N HIS A 30 9.90 -5.26 11.74
CA HIS A 30 10.92 -4.35 11.25
C HIS A 30 10.26 -3.15 10.57
N LEU A 31 10.54 -1.95 11.07
CA LEU A 31 10.05 -0.71 10.46
C LEU A 31 11.02 -0.27 9.37
N LEU A 32 10.50 -0.10 8.15
CA LEU A 32 11.17 0.60 7.07
C LEU A 32 10.51 1.96 6.91
N ASP A 33 11.27 3.03 7.05
CA ASP A 33 10.79 4.41 6.90
C ASP A 33 11.80 5.26 6.11
N ARG A 34 11.37 6.46 5.70
CA ARG A 34 12.25 7.49 5.10
C ARG A 34 13.16 6.91 4.00
N PRO A 35 12.58 6.37 2.92
CA PRO A 35 13.35 5.77 1.83
C PRO A 35 14.36 6.76 1.25
N ASP A 36 15.53 6.26 0.83
CA ASP A 36 16.54 7.03 0.14
C ASP A 36 15.91 7.76 -1.08
N PRO A 37 15.94 9.10 -1.14
CA PRO A 37 15.38 9.84 -2.27
C PRO A 37 15.97 9.39 -3.61
N ALA A 38 17.25 9.05 -3.64
CA ALA A 38 17.90 8.58 -4.86
C ALA A 38 17.35 7.20 -5.30
N LEU A 39 16.84 6.38 -4.38
CA LEU A 39 16.12 5.14 -4.68
C LEU A 39 14.78 5.42 -5.34
N LEU A 40 14.04 6.39 -4.81
CA LEU A 40 12.74 6.75 -5.37
C LEU A 40 12.90 7.31 -6.79
N ASP A 41 13.89 8.19 -7.00
CA ASP A 41 14.15 8.80 -8.31
C ASP A 41 14.51 7.77 -9.39
N ARG A 42 15.22 6.69 -9.05
CA ARG A 42 15.57 5.62 -10.00
C ARG A 42 14.49 4.57 -10.20
N ALA A 43 13.62 4.36 -9.21
CA ALA A 43 12.64 3.28 -9.22
C ALA A 43 11.25 3.73 -9.69
N ILE A 44 10.88 5.00 -9.46
CA ILE A 44 9.50 5.47 -9.65
C ILE A 44 9.37 6.26 -10.96
N PRO A 45 8.37 5.95 -11.81
CA PRO A 45 8.11 6.71 -13.03
C PRO A 45 7.88 8.20 -12.76
N THR A 46 8.47 9.05 -13.60
CA THR A 46 8.41 10.51 -13.49
C THR A 46 7.28 11.15 -14.31
N ASP A 47 6.50 10.35 -15.04
CA ASP A 47 5.36 10.78 -15.86
C ASP A 47 4.06 10.95 -15.06
N ARG A 48 4.12 10.81 -13.72
CA ARG A 48 2.98 10.94 -12.80
C ARG A 48 3.17 12.10 -11.82
N PRO A 49 2.07 12.73 -11.33
CA PRO A 49 2.15 13.76 -10.31
C PRO A 49 2.85 13.28 -9.05
N GLU A 50 3.47 14.20 -8.32
CA GLU A 50 4.17 13.90 -7.06
C GLU A 50 3.30 13.15 -6.07
N ALA A 51 2.05 13.57 -5.86
CA ALA A 51 1.10 12.92 -4.97
C ALA A 51 0.83 11.44 -5.32
N TRP A 52 1.04 11.03 -6.57
CA TRP A 52 0.97 9.62 -6.99
C TRP A 52 2.29 8.90 -6.73
N ARG A 53 3.42 9.57 -7.02
CA ARG A 53 4.77 9.02 -6.87
C ARG A 53 5.13 8.73 -5.41
N THR A 54 4.57 9.50 -4.48
CA THR A 54 4.84 9.38 -3.04
C THR A 54 3.82 8.51 -2.30
N LEU A 55 2.89 7.84 -2.98
CA LEU A 55 1.97 6.90 -2.33
C LEU A 55 2.75 5.68 -1.81
N ASP A 56 2.40 5.20 -0.61
CA ASP A 56 2.97 3.97 -0.04
C ASP A 56 2.86 2.79 -1.00
N ALA A 57 1.71 2.63 -1.66
CA ALA A 57 1.52 1.57 -2.65
C ALA A 57 2.46 1.73 -3.86
N THR A 58 2.69 2.95 -4.34
CA THR A 58 3.64 3.20 -5.44
C THR A 58 5.06 2.86 -5.01
N VAL A 59 5.48 3.36 -3.85
CA VAL A 59 6.83 3.13 -3.33
C VAL A 59 7.05 1.64 -3.03
N LEU A 60 6.07 0.95 -2.45
CA LEU A 60 6.13 -0.49 -2.21
C LEU A 60 6.35 -1.26 -3.51
N HIS A 61 5.48 -1.03 -4.50
CA HIS A 61 5.53 -1.78 -5.75
C HIS A 61 6.79 -1.49 -6.54
N SER A 62 7.11 -0.21 -6.78
CA SER A 62 8.23 0.17 -7.64
C SER A 62 9.59 0.04 -6.95
N ALA A 63 9.73 0.51 -5.71
CA ALA A 63 11.03 0.53 -5.04
C ALA A 63 11.34 -0.80 -4.32
N LEU A 64 10.43 -1.30 -3.49
CA LEU A 64 10.72 -2.50 -2.70
C LEU A 64 10.53 -3.78 -3.51
N LEU A 65 9.35 -4.01 -4.07
CA LEU A 65 9.01 -5.26 -4.74
C LEU A 65 9.77 -5.41 -6.06
N GLU A 66 9.68 -4.42 -6.95
CA GLU A 66 10.29 -4.50 -8.29
C GLU A 66 11.80 -4.24 -8.26
N HIS A 67 12.25 -3.10 -7.69
CA HIS A 67 13.65 -2.69 -7.81
C HIS A 67 14.59 -3.43 -6.84
N VAL A 68 14.23 -3.51 -5.55
CA VAL A 68 15.11 -4.07 -4.50
C VAL A 68 14.99 -5.59 -4.41
N TRP A 69 13.77 -6.12 -4.22
CA TRP A 69 13.55 -7.55 -4.04
C TRP A 69 13.37 -8.33 -5.35
N ARG A 70 13.04 -7.64 -6.45
CA ARG A 70 12.83 -8.24 -7.77
C ARG A 70 11.77 -9.35 -7.77
N VAL A 71 10.69 -9.11 -7.04
CA VAL A 71 9.53 -9.99 -6.94
C VAL A 71 8.62 -9.75 -8.14
N PRO A 72 8.25 -10.78 -8.92
CA PRO A 72 7.29 -10.64 -10.00
C PRO A 72 5.93 -10.21 -9.47
N ASP A 73 5.22 -9.38 -10.22
CA ASP A 73 3.87 -8.96 -9.85
C ASP A 73 2.82 -9.96 -10.32
N ALA A 74 2.88 -11.16 -9.73
CA ALA A 74 2.05 -12.30 -10.08
C ALA A 74 1.31 -12.85 -8.84
N PRO A 75 0.09 -13.41 -9.01
CA PRO A 75 -0.69 -13.95 -7.88
C PRO A 75 0.01 -15.07 -7.10
N GLU A 76 0.93 -15.80 -7.73
CA GLU A 76 1.78 -16.81 -7.12
C GLU A 76 2.83 -16.23 -6.16
N ASP A 77 3.27 -14.99 -6.40
CA ASP A 77 4.33 -14.31 -5.66
C ASP A 77 3.78 -13.31 -4.64
N ILE A 78 2.64 -12.66 -4.93
CA ILE A 78 2.07 -11.58 -4.12
C ILE A 78 0.59 -11.85 -3.78
N ALA A 79 0.30 -11.91 -2.48
CA ALA A 79 -1.05 -11.98 -1.94
C ALA A 79 -1.43 -10.68 -1.20
N TYR A 80 -2.68 -10.23 -1.39
CA TYR A 80 -3.21 -9.04 -0.73
C TYR A 80 -4.24 -9.45 0.31
N ILE A 81 -3.98 -9.11 1.57
CA ILE A 81 -4.78 -9.50 2.73
C ILE A 81 -5.15 -8.21 3.47
N HIS A 82 -6.45 -8.03 3.75
CA HIS A 82 -6.97 -6.80 4.36
C HIS A 82 -6.91 -6.79 5.90
N ASP A 83 -6.53 -7.92 6.49
CA ASP A 83 -6.40 -8.10 7.94
C ASP A 83 -4.91 -8.29 8.30
N THR A 84 -4.41 -7.47 9.20
CA THR A 84 -2.98 -7.40 9.55
C THR A 84 -2.52 -8.66 10.28
N GLU A 85 -3.32 -9.19 11.22
CA GLU A 85 -3.00 -10.43 11.93
C GLU A 85 -2.94 -11.63 10.97
N ALA A 86 -3.91 -11.74 10.07
CA ALA A 86 -3.95 -12.78 9.05
C ALA A 86 -2.76 -12.69 8.09
N ALA A 87 -2.35 -11.47 7.72
CA ALA A 87 -1.18 -11.25 6.86
C ALA A 87 0.11 -11.72 7.53
N VAL A 88 0.35 -11.32 8.78
CA VAL A 88 1.53 -11.75 9.57
C VAL A 88 1.54 -13.26 9.72
N ALA A 89 0.44 -13.85 10.17
CA ALA A 89 0.35 -15.29 10.37
C ALA A 89 0.53 -16.07 9.05
N GLN A 90 0.09 -15.54 7.91
CA GLN A 90 0.30 -16.17 6.62
C GLN A 90 1.76 -16.12 6.16
N ALA A 91 2.46 -15.00 6.40
CA ALA A 91 3.88 -14.86 6.10
C ALA A 91 4.70 -15.88 6.91
N GLU A 92 4.48 -15.96 8.21
CA GLU A 92 5.16 -16.95 9.09
C GLU A 92 4.90 -18.39 8.62
N ARG A 93 3.65 -18.74 8.32
CA ARG A 93 3.29 -20.09 7.84
C ARG A 93 3.94 -20.47 6.52
N ARG A 94 4.16 -19.50 5.62
CA ARG A 94 4.71 -19.75 4.28
C ARG A 94 6.22 -19.51 4.19
N GLY A 95 6.86 -19.08 5.28
CA GLY A 95 8.24 -18.58 5.24
C GLY A 95 8.40 -17.36 4.32
N GLY A 96 7.35 -16.55 4.20
CA GLY A 96 7.31 -15.34 3.39
C GLY A 96 7.47 -14.07 4.23
N THR A 97 7.24 -12.91 3.59
CA THR A 97 7.26 -11.60 4.26
C THR A 97 5.90 -10.93 4.11
N ALA A 98 5.32 -10.51 5.23
CA ALA A 98 4.19 -9.59 5.23
C ALA A 98 4.73 -8.16 5.19
N VAL A 99 4.10 -7.32 4.36
CA VAL A 99 4.35 -5.88 4.32
C VAL A 99 3.05 -5.18 4.67
N LEU A 100 3.04 -4.50 5.82
CA LEU A 100 1.91 -3.69 6.26
C LEU A 100 2.21 -2.22 5.95
N MET A 101 1.22 -1.48 5.48
CA MET A 101 1.35 -0.07 5.07
C MET A 101 0.19 0.76 5.61
N HIS A 102 0.36 2.08 5.64
CA HIS A 102 -0.71 2.98 6.04
C HIS A 102 -1.74 3.13 4.90
N PRO A 103 -3.06 3.18 5.20
CA PRO A 103 -4.06 3.43 4.16
C PRO A 103 -3.91 4.84 3.58
N VAL A 104 -4.06 4.96 2.26
CA VAL A 104 -4.09 6.28 1.61
C VAL A 104 -5.30 7.10 2.07
N ARG A 105 -5.08 8.40 2.30
CA ARG A 105 -6.13 9.36 2.66
C ARG A 105 -7.09 9.57 1.49
N GLU A 106 -8.39 9.64 1.80
CA GLU A 106 -9.46 9.82 0.79
C GLU A 106 -9.24 11.06 -0.09
N GLU A 107 -8.80 12.17 0.51
CA GLU A 107 -8.55 13.43 -0.19
C GLU A 107 -7.53 13.28 -1.31
N VAL A 108 -6.46 12.50 -1.08
CA VAL A 108 -5.41 12.23 -2.09
C VAL A 108 -6.00 11.44 -3.25
N VAL A 109 -6.84 10.44 -2.96
CA VAL A 109 -7.54 9.67 -4.00
C VAL A 109 -8.43 10.58 -4.84
N ARG A 110 -9.20 11.45 -4.19
CA ARG A 110 -10.10 12.40 -4.85
C ARG A 110 -9.34 13.39 -5.73
N ASP A 111 -8.22 13.90 -5.26
CA ASP A 111 -7.43 14.89 -5.99
C ASP A 111 -6.70 14.29 -7.19
N LEU A 112 -6.18 13.05 -7.07
CA LEU A 112 -5.66 12.32 -8.22
C LEU A 112 -6.76 12.00 -9.25
N ALA A 113 -7.96 11.63 -8.79
CA ALA A 113 -9.09 11.40 -9.68
C ALA A 113 -9.53 12.66 -10.43
N ARG A 114 -9.55 13.83 -9.77
CA ARG A 114 -9.83 15.13 -10.41
C ARG A 114 -8.81 15.50 -11.49
N GLN A 115 -7.57 15.03 -11.35
CA GLN A 115 -6.51 15.19 -12.34
C GLN A 115 -6.57 14.14 -13.46
N GLY A 116 -7.55 13.21 -13.43
CA GLY A 116 -7.65 12.12 -14.40
C GLY A 116 -6.56 11.04 -14.22
N VAL A 117 -5.94 10.95 -13.05
CA VAL A 117 -4.88 9.98 -12.76
C VAL A 117 -5.46 8.76 -12.07
N THR A 118 -5.19 7.59 -12.64
CA THR A 118 -5.58 6.29 -12.06
C THR A 118 -4.67 5.94 -10.87
N MET A 119 -5.27 5.50 -9.77
CA MET A 119 -4.55 4.97 -8.60
C MET A 119 -3.68 3.76 -8.98
N PRO A 120 -2.55 3.52 -8.29
CA PRO A 120 -1.79 2.29 -8.45
C PRO A 120 -2.69 1.07 -8.23
N ARG A 121 -2.44 -0.01 -8.95
CA ARG A 121 -3.19 -1.26 -8.78
C ARG A 121 -3.06 -1.75 -7.32
N LYS A 122 -4.17 -2.27 -6.76
CA LYS A 122 -4.25 -2.81 -5.38
C LYS A 122 -3.82 -1.83 -4.27
N SER A 123 -3.91 -0.52 -4.53
CA SER A 123 -3.57 0.54 -3.56
C SER A 123 -4.71 0.99 -2.64
N THR A 124 -5.96 0.68 -3.00
CA THR A 124 -7.15 1.10 -2.24
C THR A 124 -8.16 -0.02 -2.10
N SER A 125 -8.78 -0.15 -0.93
CA SER A 125 -9.94 -1.01 -0.69
C SER A 125 -11.08 -0.18 -0.15
N PHE A 126 -12.11 0.07 -0.97
CA PHE A 126 -13.30 0.79 -0.56
C PHE A 126 -14.39 -0.18 -0.10
N GLY A 127 -14.93 0.06 1.09
CA GLY A 127 -16.01 -0.72 1.69
C GLY A 127 -17.14 0.17 2.23
N PRO A 128 -18.38 -0.32 2.27
CA PRO A 128 -18.84 -1.59 1.69
C PRO A 128 -18.86 -1.55 0.16
N LYS A 129 -18.53 -2.68 -0.50
CA LYS A 129 -18.69 -2.78 -1.95
C LYS A 129 -20.18 -2.77 -2.29
N PRO A 130 -20.63 -2.06 -3.35
CA PRO A 130 -22.01 -2.11 -3.79
C PRO A 130 -22.45 -3.57 -3.97
N ALA A 131 -23.69 -3.87 -3.56
CA ALA A 131 -24.27 -5.18 -3.83
C ALA A 131 -24.25 -5.46 -5.34
N THR A 132 -23.83 -6.66 -5.73
CA THR A 132 -23.89 -7.11 -7.12
C THR A 132 -25.32 -6.95 -7.64
N GLY A 133 -25.48 -6.32 -8.81
CA GLY A 133 -26.81 -6.04 -9.39
C GLY A 133 -27.39 -4.67 -9.05
N LEU A 134 -26.64 -3.80 -8.36
CA LEU A 134 -27.03 -2.40 -8.21
C LEU A 134 -27.05 -1.70 -9.59
N VAL A 135 -28.23 -1.21 -9.98
CA VAL A 135 -28.41 -0.37 -11.19
C VAL A 135 -28.48 1.09 -10.76
N LEU A 136 -27.49 1.89 -11.18
CA LEU A 136 -27.50 3.35 -10.99
C LEU A 136 -28.03 4.02 -12.26
N ARG A 137 -29.20 4.66 -12.17
CA ARG A 137 -29.73 5.50 -13.24
C ARG A 137 -29.52 6.96 -12.87
N SER A 138 -28.73 7.69 -13.66
CA SER A 138 -28.68 9.14 -13.56
C SER A 138 -30.07 9.70 -13.89
N LEU A 139 -30.71 10.31 -12.90
CA LEU A 139 -31.89 11.12 -13.15
C LEU A 139 -31.36 12.53 -13.42
N ALA A 140 -31.55 13.01 -14.65
CA ALA A 140 -31.44 14.44 -14.87
C ALA A 140 -32.44 15.09 -13.91
N LEU A 141 -31.93 15.89 -12.98
CA LEU A 141 -32.74 16.82 -12.22
C LEU A 141 -32.83 18.04 -13.12
N ASP A 142 -33.94 18.13 -13.86
CA ASP A 142 -34.32 19.35 -14.58
C ASP A 142 -34.47 20.53 -13.59
#